data_AF-A0A9W8FL61-F1
#
_entry.id   AF-A0A9W8FL61-F1
#
_cell.length_a   1.000
_cell.length_b   1.000
_cell.length_c   1.000
_cell.angle_alpha   90.00
_cell.angle_beta   90.00
_cell.angle_gamma   90.00
#
_symmetry.space_group_name_H-M   'P 1'
#
loop_
_entity.id
_entity.type
_entity.pdbx_description
1 polymer ?
#
loop_
_entity_poly.entity_id
_entity_poly.type
_entity_poly.pdbx_seq_one_letter_code
_entity_poly.pdbx_strand_id
1 'polypeptide(L)'
;MSAFSKKVVTARVAGQKERQVFKHALAKPYTIVWPSAKQAAQEEIVNALCNALQPVSAYFAASRRASKQIRRLKIRRQRKTKGKKKHNTTEGVNARESKMESRIPCIADKVAGNETALQGRDMLKHLVLGINSTTRALEKQARRDDNNGQNNIALVVACKLDIESHVVSHLPALTHAARTATASVSKSNDPGTDIENVKKNASGTEKPYQLRLVGVAKGSEKQLAAATCQRRLSVIGIRPGIPEFDRIIRFAQENISAPTVPWVGANNNNGTESSNTPVLHPMNIHELHTTAPIKTKKPVQKEKRATIVPF
;
A
#
# COMPACT_ATOMS: atom_id res chain seq x y z
N MET A 1 25.23 23.32 33.14
CA MET A 1 24.46 22.37 33.96
C MET A 1 24.64 20.98 33.36
N SER A 2 25.52 20.17 33.96
CA SER A 2 25.97 18.86 33.44
C SER A 2 25.06 17.76 33.99
N ALA A 3 24.39 17.02 33.11
CA ALA A 3 23.47 15.95 33.50
C ALA A 3 24.24 14.65 33.73
N PHE A 4 24.25 14.18 34.99
CA PHE A 4 24.83 12.91 35.40
C PHE A 4 24.06 11.73 34.79
N SER A 5 24.70 11.03 33.85
CA SER A 5 24.24 9.75 33.31
C SER A 5 24.46 8.65 34.35
N LYS A 6 23.37 8.20 34.99
CA LYS A 6 23.40 7.05 35.91
C LYS A 6 23.64 5.77 35.11
N LYS A 7 24.86 5.20 35.23
CA LYS A 7 25.16 3.84 34.75
C LYS A 7 24.35 2.84 35.57
N VAL A 8 23.33 2.24 34.95
CA VAL A 8 22.64 1.07 35.49
C VAL A 8 23.57 -0.13 35.33
N VAL A 9 24.21 -0.53 36.42
CA VAL A 9 25.00 -1.77 36.49
C VAL A 9 24.00 -2.91 36.68
N THR A 10 23.64 -3.59 35.59
CA THR A 10 22.92 -4.85 35.66
C THR A 10 23.86 -5.92 36.21
N ALA A 11 23.63 -6.32 37.46
CA ALA A 11 24.30 -7.46 38.06
C ALA A 11 24.03 -8.70 37.18
N ARG A 12 25.08 -9.27 36.57
CA ARG A 12 24.99 -10.53 35.83
C ARG A 12 24.69 -11.64 36.82
N VAL A 13 23.43 -12.06 36.90
CA VAL A 13 23.01 -13.28 37.58
C VAL A 13 23.82 -14.44 37.01
N ALA A 14 24.48 -15.23 37.86
CA ALA A 14 25.24 -16.40 37.45
C ALA A 14 24.43 -17.23 36.46
N GLY A 15 24.96 -17.42 35.24
CA GLY A 15 24.22 -17.96 34.10
C GLY A 15 23.55 -19.28 34.41
N GLN A 16 22.22 -19.32 34.32
CA GLN A 16 21.48 -20.58 34.38
C GLN A 16 21.93 -21.45 33.22
N LYS A 17 22.24 -22.73 33.49
CA LYS A 17 22.59 -23.67 32.43
C LYS A 17 21.39 -23.81 31.49
N GLU A 18 21.60 -23.62 30.19
CA GLU A 18 20.58 -23.79 29.16
C GLU A 18 20.84 -25.07 28.37
N ARG A 19 19.77 -25.80 28.04
CA ARG A 19 19.81 -26.92 27.08
C ARG A 19 19.32 -26.43 25.73
N GLN A 20 19.97 -26.86 24.66
CA GLN A 20 19.43 -26.70 23.32
C GLN A 20 18.24 -27.65 23.12
N VAL A 21 17.17 -27.14 22.53
CA VAL A 21 15.95 -27.84 22.20
C VAL A 21 15.64 -27.54 20.74
N PHE A 22 15.64 -28.59 19.93
CA PHE A 22 15.27 -28.53 18.53
C PHE A 22 13.76 -28.70 18.41
N LYS A 23 13.11 -27.79 17.67
CA LYS A 23 11.67 -27.85 17.39
C LYS A 23 11.45 -27.85 15.90
N HIS A 24 10.80 -28.89 15.38
CA HIS A 24 10.45 -28.92 13.96
C HIS A 24 9.22 -28.03 13.71
N ALA A 25 9.32 -27.15 12.71
CA ALA A 25 8.26 -26.26 12.28
C ALA A 25 8.06 -26.40 10.77
N LEU A 26 6.80 -26.45 10.34
CA LEU A 26 6.48 -26.49 8.92
C LEU A 26 6.84 -25.14 8.26
N ALA A 27 7.65 -25.20 7.22
CA ALA A 27 7.86 -24.07 6.32
C ALA A 27 6.53 -23.69 5.65
N LYS A 28 6.42 -22.46 5.15
CA LYS A 28 5.30 -22.06 4.29
C LYS A 28 5.68 -22.37 2.83
N PRO A 29 5.25 -23.50 2.24
CA PRO A 29 5.62 -23.85 0.87
C PRO A 29 5.05 -22.87 -0.16
N TYR A 30 4.00 -22.14 0.21
CA TYR A 30 3.27 -21.22 -0.67
C TYR A 30 3.70 -19.76 -0.53
N THR A 31 4.99 -19.52 -0.24
CA THR A 31 5.52 -18.17 -0.14
C THR A 31 5.52 -17.51 -1.52
N ILE A 32 4.79 -16.41 -1.65
CA ILE A 32 4.68 -15.70 -2.92
C ILE A 32 5.95 -14.87 -3.13
N VAL A 33 6.66 -15.18 -4.20
CA VAL A 33 7.87 -14.46 -4.59
C VAL A 33 7.47 -13.14 -5.24
N TRP A 34 8.11 -12.05 -4.84
CA TRP A 34 7.95 -10.77 -5.51
C TRP A 34 8.58 -10.83 -6.91
N PRO A 35 7.97 -10.23 -7.94
CA PRO A 35 8.57 -10.19 -9.27
C PRO A 35 9.96 -9.55 -9.19
N SER A 36 10.96 -10.23 -9.75
CA SER A 36 12.33 -9.75 -9.80
C SER A 36 12.46 -8.68 -10.88
N ALA A 37 13.00 -7.51 -10.53
CA ALA A 37 13.32 -6.43 -11.45
C ALA A 37 14.78 -6.03 -11.26
N LYS A 38 15.47 -5.68 -12.35
CA LYS A 38 16.83 -5.11 -12.28
C LYS A 38 16.79 -3.81 -11.49
N GLN A 39 17.78 -3.57 -10.64
CA GLN A 39 17.82 -2.35 -9.81
C GLN A 39 17.77 -1.07 -10.66
N ALA A 40 18.51 -1.03 -11.78
CA ALA A 40 18.48 0.09 -12.73
C ALA A 40 17.06 0.40 -13.22
N ALA A 41 16.26 -0.62 -13.55
CA ALA A 41 14.87 -0.44 -13.98
C ALA A 41 13.96 0.05 -12.84
N GLN A 42 14.20 -0.38 -11.59
CA GLN A 42 13.46 0.13 -10.43
C GLN A 42 13.73 1.61 -10.21
N GLU A 43 15.00 2.04 -10.30
CA GLU A 43 15.42 3.44 -10.15
C GLU A 43 14.86 4.31 -11.27
N GLU A 44 14.90 3.85 -12.51
CA GLU A 44 14.33 4.55 -13.66
C GLU A 44 12.82 4.76 -13.51
N ILE A 45 12.07 3.75 -13.07
CA ILE A 45 10.63 3.87 -12.80
C ILE A 45 10.36 4.91 -11.73
N VAL A 46 11.12 4.91 -10.62
CA VAL A 46 10.94 5.88 -9.54
C VAL A 46 11.26 7.31 -10.01
N ASN A 47 12.33 7.50 -10.78
CA ASN A 47 12.71 8.80 -11.33
C ASN A 47 11.66 9.32 -12.32
N ALA A 48 11.21 8.47 -13.25
CA ALA A 48 10.16 8.81 -14.20
C ALA A 48 8.86 9.19 -13.48
N LEU A 49 8.49 8.47 -12.41
CA LEU A 49 7.34 8.83 -11.58
C LEU A 49 7.53 10.15 -10.84
N CYS A 50 8.70 10.40 -10.25
CA CYS A 50 8.95 11.67 -9.56
C CYS A 50 8.83 12.87 -10.50
N ASN A 51 9.23 12.71 -11.77
CA ASN A 51 9.08 13.74 -12.80
C ASN A 51 7.61 13.90 -13.23
N ALA A 52 6.91 12.79 -13.48
CA ALA A 52 5.50 12.83 -13.86
C ALA A 52 4.59 13.37 -12.74
N LEU A 53 4.95 13.21 -11.48
CA LEU A 53 4.15 13.64 -10.32
C LEU A 53 4.33 15.13 -9.95
N GLN A 54 5.22 15.88 -10.61
CA GLN A 54 5.42 17.31 -10.31
C GLN A 54 4.13 18.15 -10.37
N PRO A 55 3.25 18.02 -11.39
CA PRO A 55 1.99 18.77 -11.43
C PRO A 55 1.04 18.40 -10.28
N VAL A 56 1.04 17.12 -9.87
CA VAL A 56 0.24 16.63 -8.73
C VAL A 56 0.70 17.28 -7.42
N SER A 57 2.01 17.46 -7.27
CA SER A 57 2.61 18.18 -6.13
C SER A 57 2.09 19.63 -6.04
N ALA A 58 2.05 20.33 -7.18
CA ALA A 58 1.60 21.71 -7.28
C ALA A 58 0.11 21.83 -6.91
N TYR A 59 -0.71 20.89 -7.39
CA TYR A 59 -2.12 20.78 -7.01
C TYR A 59 -2.29 20.60 -5.50
N PHE A 60 -1.58 19.66 -4.87
CA PHE A 60 -1.69 19.44 -3.43
C PHE A 60 -1.19 20.63 -2.60
N ALA A 61 -0.14 21.33 -3.06
CA ALA A 61 0.36 22.54 -2.44
C ALA A 61 -0.68 23.66 -2.49
N ALA A 62 -1.30 23.89 -3.65
CA ALA A 62 -2.37 24.87 -3.83
C ALA A 62 -3.60 24.53 -2.96
N SER A 63 -4.04 23.27 -2.97
CA SER A 63 -5.16 22.78 -2.17
C SER A 63 -4.94 22.94 -0.66
N ARG A 64 -3.71 22.66 -0.18
CA ARG A 64 -3.34 22.90 1.22
C ARG A 64 -3.34 24.39 1.60
N ARG A 65 -2.82 25.25 0.73
CA ARG A 65 -2.85 26.71 0.95
C ARG A 65 -4.29 27.22 1.03
N ALA A 66 -5.15 26.80 0.10
CA ALA A 66 -6.58 27.14 0.09
C ALA A 66 -7.27 26.68 1.38
N SER A 67 -7.06 25.42 1.79
CA SER A 67 -7.62 24.86 3.02
C SER A 67 -7.19 25.63 4.28
N LYS A 68 -5.91 26.00 4.38
CA LYS A 68 -5.39 26.84 5.49
C LYS A 68 -6.06 28.21 5.51
N GLN A 69 -6.25 28.85 4.36
CA GLN A 69 -6.94 30.14 4.27
C GLN A 69 -8.41 30.03 4.72
N ILE A 70 -9.13 29.01 4.27
CA ILE A 70 -10.53 28.76 4.68
C ILE A 70 -10.60 28.57 6.20
N ARG A 71 -9.70 27.76 6.78
CA ARG A 71 -9.64 27.55 8.24
C ARG A 71 -9.39 28.85 9.00
N ARG A 72 -8.46 29.69 8.53
CA ARG A 72 -8.18 31.01 9.13
C ARG A 72 -9.41 31.93 9.10
N LEU A 73 -10.13 31.96 7.98
CA LEU A 73 -11.36 32.75 7.84
C LEU A 73 -12.47 32.27 8.78
N LYS A 74 -12.67 30.95 8.92
CA LYS A 74 -13.63 30.37 9.87
C LYS A 74 -13.30 30.76 11.31
N ILE A 75 -12.03 30.65 11.72
CA ILE A 75 -11.58 31.06 13.07
C ILE A 75 -11.81 32.56 13.30
N ARG A 76 -11.53 33.42 12.30
CA ARG A 76 -11.76 34.87 12.42
C ARG A 76 -13.25 35.20 12.58
N ARG A 77 -14.15 34.51 11.87
CA ARG A 77 -15.60 34.67 12.01
C ARG A 77 -16.08 34.26 13.41
N GLN A 78 -15.61 33.12 13.92
CA GLN A 78 -15.96 32.65 15.28
C GLN A 78 -15.49 33.61 16.39
N ARG A 79 -14.34 34.28 16.22
CA ARG A 79 -13.87 35.29 17.18
C ARG A 79 -14.74 36.55 17.19
N LYS A 80 -15.21 37.00 16.01
CA LYS A 80 -16.09 38.18 15.90
C LYS A 80 -17.45 37.96 16.56
N THR A 81 -18.02 36.77 16.47
CA THR A 81 -19.32 36.47 17.09
C THR A 81 -19.21 36.35 18.62
N LYS A 82 -18.13 35.78 19.16
CA LYS A 82 -17.91 35.70 20.61
C LYS A 82 -17.69 37.07 21.28
N GLY A 83 -17.03 38.01 20.59
CA GLY A 83 -16.80 39.35 21.13
C GLY A 83 -18.06 40.20 21.31
N LYS A 84 -19.13 39.93 20.55
CA LYS A 84 -20.36 40.73 20.56
C LYS A 84 -21.40 40.28 21.60
N LYS A 85 -21.22 39.10 22.21
CA LYS A 85 -22.19 38.49 23.14
C LYS A 85 -22.01 38.93 24.60
N LYS A 86 -21.10 39.85 24.91
CA LYS A 86 -20.80 40.26 26.29
C LYS A 86 -21.61 41.46 26.80
N HIS A 87 -22.54 42.05 26.01
CA HIS A 87 -23.24 43.26 26.46
C HIS A 87 -24.78 43.27 26.39
N ASN A 88 -25.47 42.34 25.73
CA ASN A 88 -26.95 42.36 25.70
C ASN A 88 -27.54 41.03 26.18
N THR A 89 -27.77 40.98 27.49
CA THR A 89 -28.74 40.09 28.14
C THR A 89 -30.10 40.75 28.00
N THR A 90 -30.99 40.17 27.19
CA THR A 90 -32.42 39.85 27.46
C THR A 90 -33.18 39.67 26.15
N GLU A 91 -33.70 38.44 25.98
CA GLU A 91 -34.94 38.05 25.29
C GLU A 91 -35.09 38.30 23.77
N GLY A 92 -35.24 37.20 23.02
CA GLY A 92 -35.56 37.21 21.58
C GLY A 92 -34.98 36.01 20.84
N VAL A 93 -35.57 34.84 21.06
CA VAL A 93 -35.12 33.52 20.61
C VAL A 93 -35.74 33.15 19.25
N ASN A 94 -34.94 32.52 18.37
CA ASN A 94 -35.29 31.79 17.14
C ASN A 94 -35.65 32.61 15.87
N ALA A 95 -34.80 32.56 14.81
CA ALA A 95 -35.25 32.48 13.39
C ALA A 95 -34.18 32.60 12.27
N ARG A 96 -32.87 32.85 12.50
CA ARG A 96 -32.00 33.35 11.39
C ARG A 96 -30.68 32.64 11.07
N GLU A 97 -30.54 31.34 11.31
CA GLU A 97 -29.28 30.61 11.00
C GLU A 97 -29.14 30.06 9.57
N SER A 98 -30.16 30.09 8.71
CA SER A 98 -30.15 29.30 7.46
C SER A 98 -29.59 29.96 6.19
N LYS A 99 -29.19 31.25 6.18
CA LYS A 99 -28.90 31.96 4.90
C LYS A 99 -27.42 32.29 4.62
N MET A 100 -26.46 31.94 5.48
CA MET A 100 -25.06 32.41 5.36
C MET A 100 -24.00 31.33 5.05
N GLU A 101 -24.39 30.06 4.90
CA GLU A 101 -23.45 28.96 4.55
C GLU A 101 -22.96 29.04 3.08
N SER A 102 -23.66 29.75 2.20
CA SER A 102 -23.47 29.69 0.73
C SER A 102 -22.29 30.47 0.14
N ARG A 103 -21.46 31.15 0.95
CA ARG A 103 -20.34 31.99 0.45
C ARG A 103 -18.96 31.51 0.88
N ILE A 104 -18.76 30.21 1.09
CA ILE A 104 -17.40 29.67 1.21
C ILE A 104 -16.90 29.41 -0.22
N PRO A 105 -15.97 30.22 -0.75
CA PRO A 105 -15.41 29.98 -2.08
C PRO A 105 -14.87 28.57 -2.12
N CYS A 106 -15.31 27.80 -3.11
CA CYS A 106 -14.92 26.42 -3.20
C CYS A 106 -13.42 26.35 -3.51
N ILE A 107 -12.75 25.31 -3.04
CA ILE A 107 -11.30 25.16 -3.25
C ILE A 107 -10.99 25.17 -4.77
N ALA A 108 -11.93 24.74 -5.61
CA ALA A 108 -11.79 24.72 -7.06
C ALA A 108 -11.58 26.13 -7.66
N ASP A 109 -12.30 27.15 -7.19
CA ASP A 109 -12.23 28.50 -7.77
C ASP A 109 -10.83 29.14 -7.61
N LYS A 110 -10.15 28.84 -6.51
CA LYS A 110 -8.80 29.36 -6.25
C LYS A 110 -7.70 28.60 -6.98
N VAL A 111 -7.99 27.40 -7.46
CA VAL A 111 -7.04 26.55 -8.20
C VAL A 111 -7.12 26.82 -9.71
N ALA A 112 -8.24 27.37 -10.19
CA ALA A 112 -8.50 27.64 -11.61
C ALA A 112 -7.47 28.54 -12.31
N GLY A 113 -6.72 29.38 -11.58
CA GLY A 113 -5.72 30.27 -12.16
C GLY A 113 -4.35 29.65 -12.44
N ASN A 114 -4.13 28.36 -12.11
CA ASN A 114 -2.85 27.70 -12.36
C ASN A 114 -3.04 26.43 -13.19
N GLU A 115 -2.67 26.50 -14.46
CA GLU A 115 -2.77 25.41 -15.44
C GLU A 115 -2.09 24.12 -14.94
N THR A 116 -0.91 24.23 -14.32
CA THR A 116 -0.19 23.07 -13.76
C THR A 116 -0.99 22.36 -12.65
N ALA A 117 -1.79 23.10 -11.89
CA ALA A 117 -2.64 22.52 -10.85
C ALA A 117 -3.89 21.86 -11.44
N LEU A 118 -4.41 22.34 -12.57
CA LEU A 118 -5.48 21.68 -13.31
C LEU A 118 -4.98 20.36 -13.90
N GLN A 119 -3.80 20.37 -14.55
CA GLN A 119 -3.15 19.15 -15.03
C GLN A 119 -2.95 18.13 -13.89
N GLY A 120 -2.42 18.58 -12.74
CA GLY A 120 -2.27 17.72 -11.56
C GLY A 120 -3.58 17.12 -11.06
N ARG A 121 -4.70 17.85 -11.16
CA ARG A 121 -6.03 17.33 -10.80
C ARG A 121 -6.49 16.23 -11.75
N ASP A 122 -6.23 16.38 -13.05
CA ASP A 122 -6.58 15.35 -14.03
C ASP A 122 -5.72 14.11 -13.87
N MET A 123 -4.41 14.29 -13.61
CA MET A 123 -3.50 13.18 -13.29
C MET A 123 -3.94 12.36 -12.08
N LEU A 124 -4.50 13.01 -11.06
CA LEU A 124 -4.99 12.33 -9.86
C LEU A 124 -6.13 11.33 -10.14
N LYS A 125 -6.89 11.48 -11.23
CA LYS A 125 -7.96 10.51 -11.60
C LYS A 125 -7.37 9.16 -12.00
N HIS A 126 -6.14 9.16 -12.50
CA HIS A 126 -5.40 7.98 -12.94
C HIS A 126 -4.45 7.43 -11.87
N LEU A 127 -4.44 8.01 -10.67
CA LEU A 127 -3.59 7.59 -9.56
C LEU A 127 -4.41 7.06 -8.39
N VAL A 128 -3.91 6.00 -7.76
CA VAL A 128 -4.43 5.43 -6.53
C VAL A 128 -3.33 5.49 -5.48
N LEU A 129 -3.44 6.45 -4.55
CA LEU A 129 -2.41 6.72 -3.56
C LEU A 129 -2.69 6.01 -2.24
N GLY A 130 -1.70 5.26 -1.75
CA GLY A 130 -1.71 4.61 -0.43
C GLY A 130 -2.19 3.17 -0.45
N ILE A 131 -1.67 2.38 0.51
CA ILE A 131 -1.84 0.91 0.58
C ILE A 131 -3.33 0.51 0.54
N ASN A 132 -4.14 1.04 1.45
CA ASN A 132 -5.56 0.67 1.56
C ASN A 132 -6.38 1.05 0.31
N SER A 133 -6.02 2.16 -0.34
CA SER A 133 -6.68 2.58 -1.58
C SER A 133 -6.33 1.64 -2.72
N THR A 134 -5.05 1.28 -2.84
CA THR A 134 -4.55 0.37 -3.86
C THR A 134 -5.08 -1.05 -3.66
N THR A 135 -5.13 -1.56 -2.42
CA THR A 135 -5.68 -2.90 -2.15
C THR A 135 -7.16 -2.98 -2.50
N ARG A 136 -7.98 -2.00 -2.08
CA ARG A 136 -9.40 -1.93 -2.47
C ARG A 136 -9.60 -1.86 -3.98
N ALA A 137 -8.76 -1.10 -4.68
CA ALA A 137 -8.84 -1.01 -6.13
C ALA A 137 -8.45 -2.34 -6.82
N LEU A 138 -7.42 -3.04 -6.33
CA LEU A 138 -7.05 -4.37 -6.82
C LEU A 138 -8.13 -5.42 -6.52
N GLU A 139 -8.73 -5.39 -5.33
CA GLU A 139 -9.84 -6.28 -4.96
C GLU A 139 -11.05 -6.08 -5.88
N LYS A 140 -11.41 -4.82 -6.15
CA LYS A 140 -12.49 -4.47 -7.09
C LYS A 140 -12.20 -4.99 -8.50
N GLN A 141 -10.96 -4.82 -8.97
CA GLN A 141 -10.50 -5.33 -10.25
C GLN A 141 -10.50 -6.86 -10.31
N ALA A 142 -10.14 -7.54 -9.21
CA ALA A 142 -10.17 -9.00 -9.11
C ALA A 142 -11.60 -9.58 -9.11
N ARG A 143 -12.56 -8.86 -8.53
CA ARG A 143 -13.98 -9.24 -8.53
C ARG A 143 -14.68 -8.99 -9.88
N ARG A 144 -14.06 -8.23 -10.77
CA ARG A 144 -14.67 -7.70 -12.01
C ARG A 144 -15.89 -6.80 -11.74
N ASP A 145 -15.92 -6.12 -10.59
CA ASP A 145 -17.02 -5.19 -10.27
C ASP A 145 -17.00 -3.91 -11.13
N ASP A 146 -15.88 -3.65 -11.84
CA ASP A 146 -15.74 -2.51 -12.75
C ASP A 146 -16.06 -2.91 -14.20
N ASN A 147 -17.34 -2.75 -14.58
CA ASN A 147 -17.82 -3.02 -15.94
C ASN A 147 -17.13 -2.19 -17.03
N ASN A 148 -16.52 -1.04 -16.68
CA ASN A 148 -16.01 -0.10 -17.66
C ASN A 148 -14.54 -0.35 -18.07
N GLY A 149 -13.78 -1.18 -17.33
CA GLY A 149 -12.35 -1.46 -17.62
C GLY A 149 -11.38 -0.26 -17.49
N GLN A 150 -11.85 0.97 -17.66
CA GLN A 150 -11.09 2.23 -17.62
C GLN A 150 -10.48 2.51 -16.24
N ASN A 151 -11.02 1.91 -15.18
CA ASN A 151 -10.55 2.11 -13.81
C ASN A 151 -9.52 1.07 -13.35
N ASN A 152 -9.15 0.14 -14.23
CA ASN A 152 -8.21 -0.93 -13.90
C ASN A 152 -6.81 -0.37 -13.68
N ILE A 153 -6.18 -0.81 -12.61
CA ILE A 153 -4.77 -0.52 -12.35
C ILE A 153 -3.94 -1.36 -13.33
N ALA A 154 -2.95 -0.73 -13.95
CA ALA A 154 -2.00 -1.36 -14.86
C ALA A 154 -0.60 -1.51 -14.24
N LEU A 155 -0.26 -0.65 -13.27
CA LEU A 155 1.02 -0.73 -12.58
C LEU A 155 0.85 -0.42 -11.09
N VAL A 156 1.43 -1.27 -10.24
CA VAL A 156 1.54 -1.05 -8.79
C VAL A 156 3.00 -0.92 -8.43
N VAL A 157 3.36 0.19 -7.78
CA VAL A 157 4.70 0.45 -7.25
C VAL A 157 4.64 0.46 -5.73
N ALA A 158 5.44 -0.39 -5.09
CA ALA A 158 5.47 -0.56 -3.64
C ALA A 158 6.89 -0.39 -3.10
N CYS A 159 7.07 0.46 -2.08
CA CYS A 159 8.35 0.71 -1.40
C CYS A 159 8.69 -0.44 -0.43
N LYS A 160 8.89 -1.64 -0.97
CA LYS A 160 9.02 -2.90 -0.22
C LYS A 160 10.08 -2.84 0.89
N LEU A 161 11.19 -2.12 0.68
CA LEU A 161 12.30 -2.03 1.63
C LEU A 161 12.14 -0.92 2.68
N ASP A 162 11.15 -0.03 2.52
CA ASP A 162 10.87 1.07 3.45
C ASP A 162 9.69 0.76 4.40
N ILE A 163 8.92 -0.30 4.12
CA ILE A 163 7.70 -0.67 4.83
C ILE A 163 7.89 -2.03 5.50
N GLU A 164 7.20 -2.26 6.61
CA GLU A 164 7.15 -3.57 7.25
C GLU A 164 6.60 -4.64 6.30
N SER A 165 7.31 -5.76 6.19
CA SER A 165 7.06 -6.78 5.17
C SER A 165 5.64 -7.34 5.22
N HIS A 166 5.03 -7.46 6.40
CA HIS A 166 3.68 -8.01 6.57
C HIS A 166 2.58 -7.09 6.00
N VAL A 167 2.82 -5.79 5.94
CA VAL A 167 1.84 -4.82 5.40
C VAL A 167 1.74 -4.94 3.88
N VAL A 168 2.80 -5.36 3.20
CA VAL A 168 2.85 -5.45 1.74
C VAL A 168 2.90 -6.88 1.20
N SER A 169 3.04 -7.89 2.06
CA SER A 169 3.21 -9.30 1.67
C SER A 169 2.05 -9.88 0.85
N HIS A 170 0.86 -9.29 0.93
CA HIS A 170 -0.33 -9.74 0.22
C HIS A 170 -0.46 -9.13 -1.19
N LEU A 171 0.29 -8.07 -1.52
CA LEU A 171 0.18 -7.37 -2.80
C LEU A 171 0.47 -8.26 -4.03
N PRO A 172 1.50 -9.12 -4.03
CA PRO A 172 1.73 -10.05 -5.14
C PRO A 172 0.52 -10.95 -5.43
N ALA A 173 -0.15 -11.46 -4.39
CA ALA A 173 -1.33 -12.32 -4.53
C ALA A 173 -2.51 -11.56 -5.13
N LEU A 174 -2.82 -10.38 -4.59
CA LEU A 174 -3.91 -9.54 -5.10
C LEU A 174 -3.65 -9.09 -6.54
N THR A 175 -2.40 -8.74 -6.86
CA THR A 175 -2.04 -8.30 -8.21
C THR A 175 -2.17 -9.45 -9.21
N HIS A 176 -1.79 -10.67 -8.83
CA HIS A 176 -2.02 -11.85 -9.65
C HIS A 176 -3.52 -12.11 -9.87
N ALA A 177 -4.34 -12.09 -8.81
CA ALA A 177 -5.78 -12.30 -8.92
C ALA A 177 -6.46 -11.24 -9.79
N ALA A 178 -6.11 -9.95 -9.60
CA ALA A 178 -6.61 -8.84 -10.41
C ALA A 178 -6.20 -9.01 -11.89
N ARG A 179 -4.95 -9.40 -12.15
CA ARG A 179 -4.44 -9.68 -13.49
C ARG A 179 -5.21 -10.81 -14.17
N THR A 180 -5.38 -11.96 -13.50
CA THR A 180 -6.11 -13.10 -14.05
C THR A 180 -7.57 -12.77 -14.34
N ALA A 181 -8.21 -11.96 -13.48
CA ALA A 181 -9.58 -11.51 -13.68
C ALA A 181 -9.74 -10.60 -14.92
N THR A 182 -8.73 -9.76 -15.21
CA THR A 182 -8.74 -8.93 -16.43
C THR A 182 -8.38 -9.68 -17.71
N ALA A 183 -7.49 -10.68 -17.64
CA ALA A 183 -7.03 -11.42 -18.81
C ALA A 183 -8.15 -12.26 -19.47
N SER A 184 -9.13 -12.72 -18.70
CA SER A 184 -10.28 -13.46 -19.21
C SER A 184 -11.28 -12.61 -20.01
N VAL A 185 -11.39 -11.32 -19.70
CA VAL A 185 -12.38 -10.43 -20.35
C VAL A 185 -12.02 -10.24 -21.84
N SER A 186 -10.73 -10.21 -22.17
CA SER A 186 -10.28 -10.09 -23.56
C SER A 186 -10.58 -11.32 -24.43
N LYS A 187 -10.94 -12.46 -23.84
CA LYS A 187 -11.16 -13.72 -24.57
C LYS A 187 -12.63 -13.99 -24.88
N SER A 188 -13.57 -13.44 -24.12
CA SER A 188 -14.99 -13.77 -24.25
C SER A 188 -15.74 -12.92 -25.28
N ASN A 189 -15.06 -12.43 -26.32
CA ASN A 189 -15.78 -11.91 -27.49
C ASN A 189 -16.36 -13.11 -28.24
N ASP A 190 -17.58 -13.47 -27.83
CA ASP A 190 -18.42 -14.44 -28.53
C ASP A 190 -18.48 -14.05 -30.02
N PRO A 191 -18.15 -14.94 -30.96
CA PRO A 191 -18.12 -14.64 -32.39
C PRO A 191 -19.49 -14.32 -33.02
N GLY A 192 -20.54 -14.07 -32.22
CA GLY A 192 -21.93 -13.95 -32.66
C GLY A 192 -22.64 -12.63 -32.36
N THR A 193 -21.98 -11.59 -31.82
CA THR A 193 -22.61 -10.27 -31.61
C THR A 193 -22.18 -9.29 -32.71
N ASP A 194 -23.17 -8.69 -33.38
CA ASP A 194 -23.04 -7.96 -34.65
C ASP A 194 -21.86 -6.97 -34.76
N ILE A 195 -21.09 -7.18 -35.82
CA ILE A 195 -19.71 -6.73 -36.05
C ILE A 195 -19.59 -5.25 -36.47
N GLU A 196 -20.67 -4.52 -36.70
CA GLU A 196 -20.59 -3.25 -37.43
C GLU A 196 -20.25 -2.00 -36.60
N ASN A 197 -20.48 -1.97 -35.28
CA ASN A 197 -20.33 -0.72 -34.51
C ASN A 197 -19.03 -0.56 -33.69
N VAL A 198 -18.19 -1.60 -33.55
CA VAL A 198 -16.95 -1.53 -32.74
C VAL A 198 -15.72 -1.09 -33.57
N LYS A 199 -15.77 -1.18 -34.90
CA LYS A 199 -14.61 -0.87 -35.77
C LYS A 199 -14.23 0.61 -35.89
N LYS A 200 -15.10 1.56 -35.50
CA LYS A 200 -14.82 3.00 -35.74
C LYS A 200 -13.84 3.65 -34.75
N ASN A 201 -13.45 2.98 -33.66
CA ASN A 201 -12.47 3.51 -32.70
C ASN A 201 -11.15 2.70 -32.64
N ALA A 202 -10.93 1.77 -33.58
CA ALA A 202 -9.83 0.80 -33.55
C ALA A 202 -8.63 1.16 -34.45
N SER A 203 -8.21 2.43 -34.50
CA SER A 203 -7.06 2.84 -35.32
C SER A 203 -5.68 2.61 -34.68
N GLY A 204 -5.61 1.92 -33.53
CA GLY A 204 -4.34 1.53 -32.91
C GLY A 204 -4.42 0.12 -32.35
N THR A 205 -3.68 -0.80 -32.93
CA THR A 205 -3.45 -2.18 -32.44
C THR A 205 -2.54 -2.19 -31.21
N GLU A 206 -2.81 -1.33 -30.23
CA GLU A 206 -2.02 -1.27 -29.01
C GLU A 206 -2.37 -2.47 -28.12
N LYS A 207 -1.33 -3.22 -27.72
CA LYS A 207 -1.49 -4.38 -26.84
C LYS A 207 -2.14 -3.94 -25.52
N PRO A 208 -3.14 -4.67 -25.00
CA PRO A 208 -3.80 -4.31 -23.75
C PRO A 208 -2.78 -4.31 -22.60
N TYR A 209 -2.87 -3.31 -21.73
CA TYR A 209 -1.98 -3.19 -20.59
C TYR A 209 -2.15 -4.39 -19.65
N GLN A 210 -1.06 -5.12 -19.42
CA GLN A 210 -0.98 -6.15 -18.40
C GLN A 210 -0.58 -5.54 -17.06
N LEU A 211 -1.34 -5.88 -16.01
CA LEU A 211 -1.03 -5.45 -14.65
C LEU A 211 0.35 -5.99 -14.20
N ARG A 212 1.21 -5.08 -13.72
CA ARG A 212 2.54 -5.35 -13.15
C ARG A 212 2.65 -4.85 -11.72
N LEU A 213 3.47 -5.53 -10.92
CA LEU A 213 3.86 -5.12 -9.57
C LEU A 213 5.36 -4.89 -9.53
N VAL A 214 5.79 -3.81 -8.89
CA VAL A 214 7.20 -3.45 -8.73
C VAL A 214 7.49 -3.20 -7.26
N GLY A 215 8.46 -3.94 -6.71
CA GLY A 215 9.07 -3.59 -5.43
C GLY A 215 10.26 -2.67 -5.68
N VAL A 216 10.26 -1.47 -5.12
CA VAL A 216 11.37 -0.51 -5.29
C VAL A 216 12.33 -0.53 -4.10
N ALA A 217 13.52 0.01 -4.32
CA ALA A 217 14.61 0.06 -3.36
C ALA A 217 14.30 0.95 -2.14
N LYS A 218 15.19 0.89 -1.14
CA LYS A 218 15.10 1.68 0.09
C LYS A 218 15.28 3.17 -0.22
N GLY A 219 14.50 4.03 0.42
CA GLY A 219 14.52 5.48 0.25
C GLY A 219 13.54 6.01 -0.80
N SER A 220 12.96 5.13 -1.64
CA SER A 220 11.96 5.52 -2.62
C SER A 220 10.67 6.05 -1.98
N GLU A 221 10.30 5.62 -0.76
CA GLU A 221 9.14 6.18 -0.03
C GLU A 221 9.31 7.69 0.16
N LYS A 222 10.51 8.13 0.56
CA LYS A 222 10.80 9.55 0.79
C LYS A 222 10.77 10.36 -0.50
N GLN A 223 11.30 9.80 -1.59
CA GLN A 223 11.32 10.47 -2.90
C GLN A 223 9.90 10.64 -3.44
N LEU A 224 9.09 9.57 -3.44
CA LEU A 224 7.70 9.61 -3.89
C LEU A 224 6.81 10.49 -2.99
N ALA A 225 7.02 10.46 -1.69
CA ALA A 225 6.33 11.33 -0.74
C ALA A 225 6.65 12.81 -1.01
N ALA A 226 7.92 13.15 -1.27
CA ALA A 226 8.32 14.51 -1.64
C ALA A 226 7.68 14.94 -2.96
N ALA A 227 7.75 14.09 -4.01
CA ALA A 227 7.18 14.36 -5.33
C ALA A 227 5.65 14.53 -5.32
N THR A 228 4.93 13.88 -4.41
CA THR A 228 3.47 14.04 -4.27
C THR A 228 3.06 15.04 -3.19
N CYS A 229 4.04 15.67 -2.54
CA CYS A 229 3.87 16.49 -1.34
C CYS A 229 3.23 15.72 -0.15
N GLN A 230 3.09 14.40 -0.19
CA GLN A 230 2.50 13.62 0.92
C GLN A 230 3.48 13.46 2.08
N ARG A 231 2.97 13.23 3.30
CA ARG A 231 3.87 12.98 4.46
C ARG A 231 4.60 11.64 4.31
N ARG A 232 3.90 10.64 3.78
CA ARG A 232 4.37 9.28 3.53
C ARG A 232 3.62 8.73 2.31
N LEU A 233 4.31 8.05 1.42
CA LEU A 233 3.71 7.41 0.25
C LEU A 233 4.42 6.10 -0.05
N SER A 234 3.83 5.02 0.45
CA SER A 234 4.40 3.68 0.43
C SER A 234 4.04 2.87 -0.81
N VAL A 235 2.80 3.01 -1.28
CA VAL A 235 2.26 2.28 -2.43
C VAL A 235 1.50 3.24 -3.34
N ILE A 236 1.72 3.10 -4.65
CA ILE A 236 1.03 3.85 -5.71
C ILE A 236 0.49 2.83 -6.72
N GLY A 237 -0.80 2.94 -7.02
CA GLY A 237 -1.42 2.30 -8.19
C GLY A 237 -1.57 3.32 -9.32
N ILE A 238 -1.31 2.89 -10.55
CA ILE A 238 -1.37 3.74 -11.75
C ILE A 238 -2.31 3.10 -12.75
N ARG A 239 -3.27 3.90 -13.22
CA ARG A 239 -4.22 3.56 -14.29
C ARG A 239 -3.70 4.11 -15.62
N PRO A 240 -4.00 3.44 -16.74
CA PRO A 240 -3.64 3.95 -18.06
C PRO A 240 -4.48 5.19 -18.43
N GLY A 241 -4.12 5.85 -19.52
CA GLY A 241 -4.88 6.95 -20.12
C GLY A 241 -4.22 8.32 -20.07
N ILE A 242 -3.02 8.39 -19.49
CA ILE A 242 -2.18 9.58 -19.52
C ILE A 242 -0.86 9.19 -20.18
N PRO A 243 -0.41 9.89 -21.25
CA PRO A 243 0.77 9.50 -22.03
C PRO A 243 2.03 9.31 -21.17
N GLU A 244 2.23 10.15 -20.16
CA GLU A 244 3.38 10.06 -19.24
C GLU A 244 3.34 8.76 -18.41
N PHE A 245 2.16 8.37 -17.91
CA PHE A 245 2.00 7.13 -17.17
C PHE A 245 2.04 5.90 -18.06
N ASP A 246 1.48 5.99 -19.26
CA ASP A 246 1.48 4.91 -20.24
C ASP A 246 2.90 4.51 -20.65
N ARG A 247 3.81 5.49 -20.82
CA ARG A 247 5.25 5.23 -21.03
C ARG A 247 5.88 4.45 -19.88
N ILE A 248 5.60 4.83 -18.64
CA ILE A 248 6.12 4.16 -17.44
C ILE A 248 5.55 2.74 -17.32
N ILE A 249 4.26 2.57 -17.62
CA ILE A 249 3.58 1.27 -17.61
C ILE A 249 4.21 0.34 -18.66
N ARG A 250 4.44 0.81 -19.89
CA ARG A 250 5.09 0.03 -20.96
C ARG A 250 6.51 -0.36 -20.58
N PHE A 251 7.30 0.59 -20.09
CA PHE A 251 8.65 0.33 -19.61
C PHE A 251 8.69 -0.74 -18.50
N ALA A 252 7.77 -0.66 -17.54
CA ALA A 252 7.63 -1.66 -16.49
C ALA A 252 7.19 -3.02 -17.05
N GLN A 253 6.35 -3.06 -18.09
CA GLN A 253 5.91 -4.30 -18.71
C GLN A 253 7.01 -5.06 -19.44
N GLU A 254 7.98 -4.35 -20.01
CA GLU A 254 9.14 -4.88 -20.72
C GLU A 254 10.24 -5.34 -19.76
N ASN A 255 10.46 -4.61 -18.66
CA ASN A 255 11.58 -4.87 -17.75
C ASN A 255 11.23 -5.74 -16.53
N ILE A 256 9.94 -5.99 -16.26
CA ILE A 256 9.48 -6.63 -15.03
C ILE A 256 8.55 -7.79 -15.34
N SER A 257 8.84 -8.94 -14.72
CA SER A 257 8.04 -10.14 -14.86
C SER A 257 6.64 -9.96 -14.27
N ALA A 258 5.68 -10.73 -14.78
CA ALA A 258 4.36 -10.81 -14.17
C ALA A 258 4.48 -11.32 -12.74
N PRO A 259 3.72 -10.78 -11.77
CA PRO A 259 3.54 -11.45 -10.49
C PRO A 259 2.80 -12.77 -10.77
N THR A 260 3.40 -13.88 -10.36
CA THR A 260 2.84 -15.23 -10.50
C THR A 260 2.64 -15.83 -9.13
N VAL A 261 1.48 -16.45 -8.90
CA VAL A 261 1.19 -17.17 -7.66
C VAL A 261 1.09 -18.65 -8.00
N PRO A 262 2.11 -19.46 -7.68
CA PRO A 262 2.22 -20.83 -8.21
C PRO A 262 1.08 -21.76 -7.77
N TRP A 263 0.43 -21.45 -6.64
CA TRP A 263 -0.68 -22.22 -6.09
C TRP A 263 -2.06 -21.75 -6.54
N VAL A 264 -2.18 -20.56 -7.15
CA VAL A 264 -3.43 -20.11 -7.79
C VAL A 264 -3.34 -20.59 -9.23
N GLY A 265 -3.92 -21.76 -9.48
CA GLY A 265 -3.84 -22.56 -10.70
C GLY A 265 -3.35 -21.80 -11.93
N ALA A 266 -2.21 -22.24 -12.48
CA ALA A 266 -1.88 -22.01 -13.87
C ALA A 266 -2.95 -22.73 -14.71
N ASN A 267 -4.14 -22.15 -14.83
CA ASN A 267 -5.03 -22.46 -15.94
C ASN A 267 -4.28 -21.97 -17.17
N ASN A 268 -3.43 -22.88 -17.68
CA ASN A 268 -2.61 -22.73 -18.85
C ASN A 268 -3.54 -22.36 -19.99
N ASN A 269 -3.62 -21.06 -20.22
CA ASN A 269 -4.36 -20.42 -21.29
C ASN A 269 -3.72 -20.63 -22.66
N ASN A 270 -2.67 -21.44 -22.73
CA ASN A 270 -2.06 -21.95 -23.95
C ASN A 270 -2.60 -23.38 -24.08
N GLY A 271 -3.63 -23.56 -24.91
CA GLY A 271 -4.46 -24.77 -25.04
C GLY A 271 -3.73 -26.04 -25.49
N THR A 272 -2.74 -26.48 -24.71
CA THR A 272 -2.15 -27.80 -24.83
C THR A 272 -2.75 -28.63 -23.69
N GLU A 273 -3.80 -29.37 -24.03
CA GLU A 273 -4.76 -30.04 -23.12
C GLU A 273 -4.17 -31.17 -22.25
N SER A 274 -2.85 -31.34 -22.18
CA SER A 274 -2.27 -32.63 -21.80
C SER A 274 -1.87 -32.82 -20.32
N SER A 275 -2.08 -31.87 -19.40
CA SER A 275 -2.04 -32.22 -17.96
C SER A 275 -2.65 -31.13 -17.05
N ASN A 276 -3.91 -31.33 -16.65
CA ASN A 276 -4.58 -30.54 -15.61
C ASN A 276 -4.19 -30.98 -14.19
N THR A 277 -3.02 -31.59 -14.00
CA THR A 277 -2.60 -32.07 -12.68
C THR A 277 -2.13 -30.89 -11.83
N PRO A 278 -2.71 -30.68 -10.63
CA PRO A 278 -2.26 -29.61 -9.75
C PRO A 278 -0.79 -29.82 -9.39
N VAL A 279 0.03 -28.78 -9.52
CA VAL A 279 1.43 -28.81 -9.11
C VAL A 279 1.49 -28.89 -7.59
N LEU A 280 1.76 -30.08 -7.07
CA LEU A 280 1.96 -30.29 -5.63
C LEU A 280 3.38 -29.84 -5.25
N HIS A 281 3.47 -28.91 -4.31
CA HIS A 281 4.75 -28.50 -3.75
C HIS A 281 5.15 -29.43 -2.60
N PRO A 282 6.43 -29.84 -2.51
CA PRO A 282 6.90 -30.67 -1.40
C PRO A 282 6.78 -29.92 -0.07
N MET A 283 6.44 -30.66 0.98
CA MET A 283 6.41 -30.14 2.35
C MET A 283 7.84 -29.92 2.83
N ASN A 284 8.18 -28.70 3.24
CA ASN A 284 9.49 -28.38 3.79
C ASN A 284 9.36 -28.22 5.32
N ILE A 285 10.20 -28.93 6.07
CA ILE A 285 10.21 -28.92 7.55
C ILE A 285 11.51 -28.23 7.98
N HIS A 286 11.38 -27.10 8.67
CA HIS A 286 12.51 -26.38 9.25
C HIS A 286 12.74 -26.79 10.71
N GLU A 287 13.98 -26.76 11.15
CA GLU A 287 14.35 -26.99 12.53
C GLU A 287 14.64 -25.65 13.22
N LEU A 288 13.84 -25.32 14.23
CA LEU A 288 14.01 -24.15 15.06
C LEU A 288 14.84 -24.52 16.28
N HIS A 289 16.02 -23.91 16.38
CA HIS A 289 16.89 -24.05 17.54
C HIS A 289 16.40 -23.09 18.63
N THR A 290 15.98 -23.66 19.75
CA THR A 290 15.55 -22.88 20.93
C THR A 290 16.37 -23.29 22.13
N THR A 291 16.60 -22.39 23.09
CA THR A 291 17.20 -22.75 24.38
C THR A 291 16.12 -22.84 25.44
N ALA A 292 16.27 -23.77 26.38
CA ALA A 292 15.38 -23.91 27.52
C ALA A 292 16.21 -23.93 28.82
N PRO A 293 15.77 -23.22 29.88
CA PRO A 293 16.48 -23.24 31.15
C PRO A 293 16.46 -24.65 31.75
N ILE A 294 17.62 -25.14 32.17
CA ILE A 294 17.73 -26.41 32.88
C ILE A 294 17.33 -26.16 34.33
N LYS A 295 16.19 -26.70 34.74
CA LYS A 295 15.79 -26.70 36.15
C LYS A 295 16.81 -27.53 36.93
N THR A 296 17.70 -26.88 37.67
CA THR A 296 18.56 -27.57 38.64
C THR A 296 17.64 -28.13 39.72
N LYS A 297 17.64 -29.47 39.90
CA LYS A 297 16.95 -30.08 41.04
C LYS A 297 17.57 -29.45 42.29
N LYS A 298 16.77 -28.73 43.08
CA LYS A 298 17.23 -28.26 44.41
C LYS A 298 17.73 -29.49 45.15
N PRO A 299 18.95 -29.49 45.71
CA PRO A 299 19.41 -30.61 46.51
C PRO A 299 18.35 -30.83 47.59
N VAL A 300 17.78 -32.03 47.63
CA VAL A 300 16.89 -32.44 48.72
C VAL A 300 17.71 -32.28 49.98
N GLN A 301 17.42 -31.27 50.79
CA GLN A 301 18.02 -31.16 52.10
C GLN A 301 17.58 -32.41 52.84
N LYS A 302 18.50 -33.38 52.98
CA LYS A 302 18.35 -34.47 53.94
C LYS A 302 18.27 -33.78 55.29
N GLU A 303 17.04 -33.53 55.72
CA GLU A 303 16.71 -33.11 57.07
C GLU A 303 17.36 -34.15 57.99
N LYS A 304 18.43 -33.74 58.66
CA LYS A 304 19.13 -34.60 59.62
C LYS A 304 18.12 -34.88 60.73
N ARG A 305 17.46 -36.03 60.68
CA ARG A 305 16.70 -36.54 61.82
C ARG A 305 17.69 -36.65 62.98
N ALA A 306 17.55 -35.75 63.95
CA ALA A 306 18.26 -35.84 65.21
C ALA A 306 17.87 -37.17 65.86
N THR A 307 18.87 -38.04 66.05
CA THR A 307 18.72 -39.27 66.80
C THR A 307 18.46 -38.89 68.25
N ILE A 308 17.20 -39.00 68.70
CA ILE A 308 16.86 -38.89 70.12
C ILE A 308 17.40 -40.15 70.78
N VAL A 309 18.42 -40.00 71.62
CA VAL A 309 18.96 -41.07 72.47
C VAL A 309 18.02 -41.17 73.68
N PRO A 310 17.37 -42.33 73.93
CA PRO A 310 16.61 -42.52 75.15
C PRO A 310 17.57 -42.73 76.33
N PHE A 311 17.34 -41.98 77.40
CA PHE A 311 17.87 -42.26 78.74
C PHE A 311 17.00 -43.30 79.44
#